data_AF-A0A7V4K0S3-F1
#
_entry.id   AF-A0A7V4K0S3-F1
#
_cell.length_a   1.000
_cell.length_b   1.000
_cell.length_c   1.000
_cell.angle_alpha   90.00
_cell.angle_beta   90.00
_cell.angle_gamma   90.00
#
_symmetry.space_group_name_H-M   'P 1'
#
loop_
_entity.id
_entity.type
_entity.pdbx_description
1 polymer ?
#
loop_
_entity_poly.entity_id
_entity_poly.type
_entity_poly.pdbx_seq_one_letter_code
_entity_poly.pdbx_strand_id
1 'polypeptide(L)' 'MVGKKTYEILLRSYGEDIERERRKLAYFEDVEVNFFRQEVLEALKKAKAEKVVDLARVRRLLVSLLAIEKRMKEKSGGSR' A
#
# COMPACT_ATOMS: atom_id res chain seq x y z
N MET A 1 0.31 6.82 9.47
CA MET A 1 -0.17 7.44 8.21
C MET A 1 1.06 7.90 7.43
N VAL A 2 1.17 7.54 6.15
CA VAL A 2 2.26 8.06 5.29
C VAL A 2 2.07 9.56 5.15
N GLY A 3 3.12 10.35 5.39
CA GLY A 3 3.01 11.81 5.29
C GLY A 3 2.61 12.24 3.88
N LYS A 4 1.83 13.32 3.76
CA LYS A 4 1.30 13.84 2.49
C LYS A 4 2.38 13.96 1.39
N LYS A 5 3.56 14.46 1.76
CA LYS A 5 4.71 14.60 0.83
C LYS A 5 5.24 13.25 0.33
N THR A 6 5.36 12.26 1.22
CA THR A 6 5.80 10.90 0.85
C THR A 6 4.77 10.23 -0.04
N TYR A 7 3.48 10.42 0.25
CA TYR A 7 2.36 9.94 -0.56
C TYR A 7 2.42 10.52 -1.98
N GLU A 8 2.59 11.84 -2.13
CA GLU A 8 2.68 12.52 -3.43
C GLU A 8 3.90 12.05 -4.24
N ILE A 9 5.06 11.90 -3.59
CA ILE A 9 6.27 11.38 -4.24
C ILE A 9 6.05 9.95 -4.73
N LEU A 10 5.45 9.09 -3.92
CA LEU A 10 5.20 7.70 -4.30
C LEU A 10 4.22 7.60 -5.48
N LEU A 11 3.15 8.40 -5.47
CA LEU A 11 2.22 8.44 -6.61
C LEU A 11 2.90 8.90 -7.89
N ARG A 12 3.74 9.94 -7.82
CA ARG A 12 4.42 10.47 -9.00
C ARG A 12 5.46 9.51 -9.56
N SER A 13 6.23 8.87 -8.68
CA SER A 13 7.38 8.06 -9.09
C SER A 13 7.06 6.58 -9.30
N TYR A 14 5.99 6.07 -8.68
CA TYR A 14 5.64 4.65 -8.68
C TYR A 14 4.16 4.41 -9.01
N GLY A 15 3.49 5.38 -9.64
CA GLY A 15 2.07 5.29 -9.97
C GLY A 15 1.69 4.03 -10.76
N GLU A 16 2.51 3.64 -11.74
CA GLU A 16 2.29 2.43 -12.53
C GLU A 16 2.40 1.15 -11.70
N ASP A 17 3.39 1.07 -10.81
CA ASP A 17 3.57 -0.08 -9.92
C ASP A 17 2.40 -0.19 -8.94
N ILE A 18 1.96 0.94 -8.39
CA ILE A 18 0.79 1.02 -7.51
C ILE A 18 -0.46 0.51 -8.23
N GLU A 19 -0.70 0.95 -9.47
CA GLU A 19 -1.85 0.47 -10.25
C GLU A 19 -1.74 -1.02 -10.61
N ARG A 20 -0.54 -1.49 -10.95
CA ARG A 20 -0.30 -2.90 -11.25
C ARG A 20 -0.58 -3.78 -10.03
N GLU A 21 -0.12 -3.38 -8.85
CA GLU A 21 -0.41 -4.09 -7.60
C GLU A 21 -1.89 -4.02 -7.26
N ARG A 22 -2.52 -2.85 -7.40
CA ARG A 22 -3.96 -2.67 -7.16
C ARG A 22 -4.81 -3.62 -8.01
N ARG A 23 -4.49 -3.79 -9.29
CA ARG A 23 -5.19 -4.72 -10.18
C ARG A 23 -5.09 -6.17 -9.74
N LYS A 24 -3.96 -6.59 -9.16
CA LYS A 24 -3.80 -7.95 -8.59
C LYS A 24 -4.73 -8.16 -7.41
N LEU A 25 -5.01 -7.12 -6.63
CA LEU A 25 -5.91 -7.15 -5.47
C LEU A 25 -7.41 -7.22 -5.87
N ALA A 26 -7.75 -7.13 -7.15
CA ALA A 26 -9.14 -7.23 -7.62
C ALA A 26 -9.73 -8.64 -7.47
N TYR A 27 -8.88 -9.66 -7.41
CA TYR A 27 -9.28 -11.08 -7.30
C TYR A 27 -9.45 -11.57 -5.86
N PHE A 28 -9.15 -10.72 -4.87
CA PHE A 28 -9.22 -11.06 -3.46
C PHE A 28 -10.47 -10.47 -2.82
N GLU A 29 -10.97 -11.12 -1.78
CA GLU A 29 -12.06 -10.63 -0.96
C GLU A 29 -11.64 -9.47 -0.06
N ASP A 30 -12.61 -8.71 0.44
CA ASP A 30 -12.35 -7.56 1.30
C ASP A 30 -11.68 -7.94 2.63
N VAL A 31 -12.02 -9.12 3.17
CA VAL A 31 -11.38 -9.65 4.38
C VAL A 31 -9.90 -9.96 4.14
N GLU A 32 -9.57 -10.56 2.99
CA GLU A 32 -8.20 -10.90 2.62
C GLU A 32 -7.37 -9.64 2.37
N VAL A 33 -7.94 -8.65 1.67
CA VAL A 33 -7.24 -7.39 1.43
C VAL A 33 -7.03 -6.60 2.73
N ASN A 34 -8.00 -6.64 3.66
CA ASN A 34 -7.81 -6.08 4.99
C ASN A 34 -6.72 -6.80 5.78
N PHE A 35 -6.64 -8.13 5.68
CA PHE A 35 -5.57 -8.91 6.27
C PHE A 35 -4.19 -8.50 5.72
N PHE A 36 -4.05 -8.44 4.38
CA PHE A 36 -2.81 -7.96 3.75
C PHE A 36 -2.44 -6.54 4.15
N ARG A 37 -3.43 -5.66 4.35
CA ARG A 37 -3.17 -4.30 4.87
C ARG A 37 -2.50 -4.33 6.24
N GLN A 38 -2.97 -5.20 7.15
CA GLN A 38 -2.38 -5.31 8.48
C GLN A 38 -0.95 -5.85 8.41
N GLU A 39 -0.71 -6.91 7.63
CA GLU A 39 0.62 -7.48 7.41
C GLU A 39 1.62 -6.42 6.89
N VAL A 40 1.21 -5.61 5.91
CA VAL A 40 2.06 -4.53 5.37
C VAL A 40 2.35 -3.45 6.42
N LEU A 41 1.35 -3.07 7.23
CA LEU A 41 1.54 -2.10 8.31
C LEU A 41 2.47 -2.62 9.41
N GLU A 42 2.36 -3.90 9.77
CA GLU A 42 3.24 -4.54 10.73
C GLU A 42 4.67 -4.64 10.21
N ALA A 43 4.85 -5.02 8.94
CA ALA A 43 6.16 -5.05 8.30
C ALA A 43 6.82 -3.66 8.26
N LEU A 44 6.04 -2.59 8.02
CA LEU A 44 6.53 -1.21 8.07
C LEU A 44 6.91 -0.79 9.49
N LYS A 45 6.09 -1.14 10.49
CA LYS A 45 6.42 -0.88 11.92
C LYS A 45 7.70 -1.59 12.32
N LYS A 46 7.85 -2.85 11.94
CA LYS A 46 9.05 -3.67 12.21
C LYS A 46 10.28 -3.06 11.55
N ALA A 47 10.20 -2.72 10.26
CA ALA A 47 11.30 -2.08 9.54
C ALA A 47 11.74 -0.76 10.19
N LYS A 48 10.79 0.04 10.70
CA LYS A 48 11.08 1.27 11.46
C LYS A 48 11.76 0.97 12.80
N ALA A 49 11.26 -0.01 13.55
CA ALA A 49 11.78 -0.37 14.87
C ALA A 49 13.20 -0.94 14.79
N GLU A 50 13.45 -1.80 13.80
CA GLU A 50 14.74 -2.42 13.52
C GLU A 50 15.75 -1.44 12.87
N LYS A 51 15.35 -0.17 12.61
CA LYS A 51 16.14 0.82 11.88
C LYS A 51 16.68 0.27 10.55
N VAL A 52 15.86 -0.53 9.87
CA VAL A 52 16.25 -1.22 8.63
C VAL A 52 16.63 -0.19 7.58
N VAL A 53 17.87 -0.29 7.09
CA VAL A 53 18.44 0.62 6.08
C VAL A 53 18.06 0.21 4.65
N ASP A 54 17.33 -0.90 4.49
CA ASP A 54 16.82 -1.36 3.19
C ASP A 54 15.63 -0.49 2.73
N LEU A 55 15.98 0.62 2.09
CA LEU A 55 15.04 1.54 1.49
C LEU A 55 14.22 0.91 0.36
N ALA A 56 14.74 -0.12 -0.32
CA ALA A 56 14.03 -0.79 -1.40
C ALA A 56 12.88 -1.65 -0.85
N ARG A 57 13.10 -2.35 0.28
CA ARG A 57 12.04 -3.07 1.00
C ARG A 57 10.98 -2.11 1.53
N VAL A 58 11.37 -1.03 2.20
CA VAL A 58 10.41 -0.04 2.73
C VAL A 58 9.60 0.58 1.59
N ARG A 59 10.24 0.92 0.48
CA ARG A 59 9.55 1.42 -0.71
C ARG A 59 8.49 0.43 -1.23
N ARG A 60 8.84 -0.85 -1.39
CA ARG A 60 7.88 -1.88 -1.83
C ARG A 60 6.67 -1.96 -0.90
N LEU A 61 6.90 -1.99 0.40
CA LEU A 61 5.81 -1.99 1.39
C LEU A 61 4.92 -0.75 1.30
N LEU A 62 5.50 0.43 1.06
CA LEU A 62 4.74 1.66 0.88
C LEU A 62 3.92 1.65 -0.42
N VAL A 63 4.47 1.13 -1.53
CA VAL A 63 3.75 0.93 -2.79
C VAL A 63 2.55 0.00 -2.59
N SER A 64 2.75 -1.14 -1.93
CA SER A 64 1.67 -2.09 -1.63
C SER A 64 0.60 -1.49 -0.72
N LEU A 65 1.00 -0.71 0.29
CA LEU A 65 0.03 -0.01 1.14
C LEU A 65 -0.85 0.96 0.34
N LEU A 66 -0.26 1.73 -0.58
CA LEU A 66 -1.01 2.65 -1.43
C LEU A 66 -1.93 1.93 -2.43
N ALA A 67 -1.47 0.80 -2.99
CA ALA A 67 -2.28 -0.03 -3.87
C ALA A 67 -3.53 -0.56 -3.13
N ILE A 68 -3.35 -1.05 -1.90
CA ILE A 68 -4.43 -1.51 -1.03
C ILE A 68 -5.40 -0.36 -0.71
N GLU A 69 -4.89 0.81 -0.30
CA GLU A 69 -5.73 1.97 0.03
C GLU A 69 -6.56 2.44 -1.18
N LYS A 70 -5.98 2.44 -2.38
CA LYS A 70 -6.72 2.75 -3.61
C LYS A 70 -7.82 1.73 -3.90
N ARG A 71 -7.52 0.43 -3.81
CA ARG A 71 -8.50 -0.65 -4.04
C ARG A 71 -9.69 -0.52 -3.07
N MET A 72 -9.42 -0.24 -1.80
CA MET A 72 -10.48 -0.03 -0.80
C MET A 72 -11.34 1.20 -1.12
N LYS A 73 -10.72 2.32 -1.54
CA LYS A 73 -11.45 3.55 -1.91
C LYS A 73 -12.36 3.39 -3.14
N GLU A 74 -11.91 2.65 -4.17
CA GLU A 74 -12.73 2.38 -5.35
C GLU A 74 -14.00 1.60 -5.00
N LYS A 75 -13.88 0.57 -4.16
CA LYS A 75 -15.02 -0.22 -3.68
C LYS A 75 -16.02 0.61 -2.87
N SER A 76 -15.55 1.51 -2.01
CA SER A 76 -16.42 2.43 -1.25
C SER A 76 -17.07 3.50 -2.12
N GLY A 77 -16.49 3.85 -3.28
CA GLY A 77 -17.05 4.82 -4.24
C GLY A 77 -18.05 4.24 -5.23
N GLY A 78 -18.09 2.92 -5.40
CA GLY A 78 -18.99 2.20 -6.30
C GLY A 78 -20.36 1.84 -5.71
N SER A 79 -20.69 2.31 -4.51
CA SER A 79 -21.99 2.08 -3.85
C SER A 79 -23.03 3.18 -4.12
N ARG A 80 -23.03 3.77 -5.32
CA ARG A 80 -24.07 4.72 -5.77
C ARG A 80 -24.77 4.22 -7.01
#